data_AF-A0A962F8D1-F1
#
_entry.id   AF-A0A962F8D1-F1
#
_cell.length_a   1.000
_cell.length_b   1.000
_cell.length_c   1.000
_cell.angle_alpha   90.00
_cell.angle_beta   90.00
_cell.angle_gamma   90.00
#
_symmetry.space_group_name_H-M   'P 1'
#
loop_
_entity.id
_entity.type
_entity.pdbx_description
1 polymer ?
#
loop_
_entity_poly.entity_id
_entity_poly.type
_entity_poly.pdbx_seq_one_letter_code
_entity_poly.pdbx_strand_id
1 'polypeptide(L)'
;MLSRLKSFFDELTGSAPKSGFDPDDYRVAAAALLVHMANADGHVAPQEQRRLRKIISERFELEPAEARQLMRRAEESEREAIDLYQFTSVLKRTLDEPGRLAVVELLWDVAYADGHADELEENTVWRVAELLGVSTRDRMLLKRKAEREGAEPISGNPWEDEGSGI
;
A
#
# COMPACT_ATOMS: atom_id res chain seq x y z
N MET A 1 -17.87 4.26 5.03
CA MET A 1 -17.07 5.09 4.10
C MET A 1 -16.05 4.28 3.30
N LEU A 2 -15.49 3.17 3.81
CA LEU A 2 -14.68 2.19 3.05
C LEU A 2 -15.42 1.54 1.86
N SER A 3 -16.75 1.49 1.91
CA SER A 3 -17.59 0.97 0.84
C SER A 3 -17.40 1.71 -0.49
N ARG A 4 -16.96 2.98 -0.45
CA ARG A 4 -16.64 3.76 -1.65
C ARG A 4 -15.32 3.37 -2.28
N LEU A 5 -14.32 2.96 -1.49
CA LEU A 5 -13.03 2.51 -2.02
C LEU A 5 -13.16 1.12 -2.64
N LYS A 6 -13.97 0.24 -2.01
CA LYS A 6 -14.30 -1.09 -2.53
C LYS A 6 -15.14 -1.03 -3.82
N SER A 7 -16.19 -0.21 -3.84
CA SER A 7 -16.96 0.01 -5.07
C SER A 7 -16.15 0.68 -6.18
N PHE A 8 -15.21 1.56 -5.81
CA PHE A 8 -14.29 2.18 -6.75
C PHE A 8 -13.29 1.18 -7.36
N PHE A 9 -12.81 0.21 -6.56
CA PHE A 9 -11.98 -0.90 -7.03
C PHE A 9 -12.75 -1.89 -7.93
N ASP A 10 -13.99 -2.19 -7.58
CA ASP A 10 -14.89 -3.05 -8.38
C ASP A 10 -15.27 -2.38 -9.72
N GLU A 11 -15.43 -1.05 -9.73
CA GLU A 11 -15.77 -0.26 -10.93
C GLU A 11 -14.57 -0.05 -11.88
N LEU A 12 -13.34 0.02 -11.33
CA LEU A 12 -12.09 0.05 -12.11
C LEU A 12 -11.75 -1.31 -12.75
N THR A 13 -12.24 -2.43 -12.22
CA THR A 13 -11.81 -3.77 -12.65
C THR A 13 -12.66 -4.38 -13.76
N GLY A 14 -13.92 -4.00 -13.94
CA GLY A 14 -14.73 -4.25 -15.16
C GLY A 14 -14.81 -5.68 -15.74
N SER A 15 -14.17 -6.69 -15.14
CA SER A 15 -14.09 -8.06 -15.62
C SER A 15 -13.43 -8.94 -14.56
N ALA A 16 -13.90 -10.18 -14.46
CA ALA A 16 -13.40 -11.26 -13.61
C ALA A 16 -11.85 -11.41 -13.66
N PRO A 17 -11.20 -12.02 -12.64
CA PRO A 17 -9.77 -11.91 -12.42
C PRO A 17 -9.00 -12.48 -13.61
N LYS A 18 -8.34 -11.61 -14.37
CA LYS A 18 -7.28 -12.03 -15.27
C LYS A 18 -6.12 -12.49 -14.38
N SER A 19 -5.78 -13.77 -14.48
CA SER A 19 -4.60 -14.36 -13.85
C SER A 19 -3.34 -13.75 -14.45
N GLY A 20 -2.96 -12.56 -14.01
CA GLY A 20 -1.79 -11.84 -14.51
C GLY A 20 -1.72 -10.45 -13.90
N PHE A 21 -0.72 -10.22 -13.05
CA PHE A 21 -0.28 -8.87 -12.68
C PHE A 21 0.70 -8.43 -13.78
N ASP A 22 0.20 -7.66 -14.74
CA ASP A 22 1.03 -7.05 -15.79
C ASP A 22 1.91 -5.93 -15.20
N PRO A 23 3.04 -5.57 -15.84
CA PRO A 23 3.93 -4.52 -15.33
C PRO A 23 3.25 -3.14 -15.15
N ASP A 24 2.21 -2.86 -15.94
CA ASP A 24 1.40 -1.63 -15.88
C ASP A 24 0.20 -1.71 -14.92
N ASP A 25 0.06 -2.80 -14.15
CA ASP A 25 -0.99 -2.94 -13.14
C ASP A 25 -0.73 -1.99 -11.96
N TYR A 26 -1.74 -1.18 -11.60
CA TYR A 26 -1.63 -0.24 -10.49
C TYR A 26 -1.32 -0.94 -9.15
N ARG A 27 -1.74 -2.20 -8.98
CA ARG A 27 -1.43 -3.00 -7.79
C ARG A 27 0.06 -3.29 -7.72
N VAL A 28 0.70 -3.60 -8.86
CA VAL A 28 2.15 -3.80 -8.95
C VAL A 28 2.87 -2.49 -8.63
N ALA A 29 2.44 -1.38 -9.21
CA ALA A 29 3.04 -0.07 -8.95
C ALA A 29 2.92 0.35 -7.47
N ALA A 30 1.75 0.15 -6.86
CA ALA A 30 1.55 0.45 -5.44
C ALA A 30 2.38 -0.47 -4.54
N ALA A 31 2.39 -1.78 -4.79
CA ALA A 31 3.20 -2.72 -4.04
C ALA A 31 4.70 -2.48 -4.21
N ALA A 32 5.16 -2.09 -5.41
CA ALA A 32 6.56 -1.75 -5.67
C ALA A 32 7.01 -0.52 -4.89
N LEU A 33 6.14 0.49 -4.71
CA LEU A 33 6.43 1.62 -3.82
C LEU A 33 6.59 1.21 -2.36
N LEU A 34 5.78 0.27 -1.89
CA LEU A 34 5.91 -0.25 -0.52
C LEU A 34 7.20 -1.07 -0.35
N VAL A 35 7.54 -1.89 -1.36
CA VAL A 35 8.82 -2.61 -1.38
C VAL A 35 10.00 -1.63 -1.39
N HIS A 36 9.93 -0.59 -2.21
CA HIS A 36 10.96 0.45 -2.27
C HIS A 36 11.17 1.14 -0.92
N MET A 37 10.07 1.51 -0.26
CA MET A 37 10.13 2.14 1.07
C MET A 37 10.71 1.19 2.12
N ALA A 38 10.28 -0.08 2.13
CA ALA A 38 10.85 -1.08 3.03
C ALA A 38 12.34 -1.33 2.74
N ASN A 39 12.78 -1.23 1.48
CA ASN A 39 14.18 -1.39 1.07
C ASN A 39 15.04 -0.13 1.27
N ALA A 40 14.49 1.00 1.74
CA ALA A 40 15.17 2.30 1.70
C ALA A 40 16.47 2.34 2.52
N ASP A 41 16.58 1.51 3.55
CA ASP A 41 17.79 1.35 4.38
C ASP A 41 18.78 0.30 3.85
N GLY A 42 18.43 -0.38 2.75
CA GLY A 42 19.24 -1.41 2.09
C GLY A 42 19.05 -2.83 2.62
N HIS A 43 18.16 -3.08 3.59
CA HIS A 43 17.91 -4.44 4.08
C HIS A 43 16.49 -4.68 4.62
N VAL A 44 15.65 -5.40 3.87
CA VAL A 44 14.35 -5.85 4.40
C VAL A 44 14.49 -7.17 5.15
N ALA A 45 14.15 -7.14 6.44
CA ALA A 45 14.10 -8.31 7.27
C ALA A 45 12.96 -9.27 6.84
N PRO A 46 13.11 -10.60 7.02
CA PRO A 46 12.04 -11.55 6.70
C PRO A 46 10.71 -11.27 7.42
N GLN A 47 10.74 -10.59 8.57
CA GLN A 47 9.55 -10.18 9.30
C GLN A 47 8.79 -9.05 8.61
N GLU A 48 9.51 -8.05 8.11
CA GLU A 48 8.96 -6.93 7.33
C GLU A 48 8.34 -7.43 6.03
N GLN A 49 9.00 -8.34 5.30
CA GLN A 49 8.40 -8.96 4.12
C GLN A 49 7.09 -9.69 4.42
N ARG A 50 7.01 -10.41 5.54
CA ARG A 50 5.78 -11.10 5.96
C ARG A 50 4.68 -10.10 6.28
N ARG A 51 5.01 -9.01 6.97
CA ARG A 51 4.06 -7.95 7.31
C ARG A 51 3.56 -7.24 6.06
N LEU A 52 4.47 -6.83 5.19
CA LEU A 52 4.15 -6.17 3.93
C LEU A 52 3.22 -7.04 3.07
N ARG A 53 3.52 -8.35 2.96
CA ARG A 53 2.63 -9.29 2.28
C ARG A 53 1.25 -9.39 2.92
N LYS A 54 1.15 -9.38 4.26
CA LYS A 54 -0.13 -9.40 4.98
C LYS A 54 -0.95 -8.15 4.64
N ILE A 55 -0.33 -6.98 4.74
CA ILE A 55 -0.97 -5.69 4.42
C ILE A 55 -1.47 -5.67 2.97
N ILE A 56 -0.63 -6.09 2.01
CA ILE A 56 -1.00 -6.18 0.60
C ILE A 56 -2.15 -7.17 0.39
N SER A 57 -2.12 -8.34 1.03
CA SER A 57 -3.20 -9.33 0.94
C SER A 57 -4.53 -8.75 1.42
N GLU A 58 -4.52 -8.08 2.58
CA GLU A 58 -5.71 -7.49 3.20
C GLU A 58 -6.24 -6.29 2.40
N ARG A 59 -5.35 -5.42 1.90
CA ARG A 59 -5.72 -4.20 1.20
C ARG A 59 -6.20 -4.42 -0.23
N PHE A 60 -5.69 -5.46 -0.90
CA PHE A 60 -6.12 -5.83 -2.25
C PHE A 60 -7.09 -7.01 -2.29
N GLU A 61 -7.56 -7.50 -1.12
CA GLU A 61 -8.46 -8.64 -0.99
C GLU A 61 -7.97 -9.88 -1.76
N LEU A 62 -6.68 -10.19 -1.64
CA LEU A 62 -6.02 -11.27 -2.38
C LEU A 62 -5.88 -12.54 -1.57
N GLU A 63 -6.00 -13.68 -2.24
CA GLU A 63 -5.62 -14.97 -1.65
C GLU A 63 -4.10 -15.06 -1.44
N PRO A 64 -3.62 -15.90 -0.52
CA PRO A 64 -2.18 -16.01 -0.22
C PRO A 64 -1.30 -16.35 -1.44
N ALA A 65 -1.84 -17.03 -2.45
CA ALA A 65 -1.13 -17.32 -3.68
C ALA A 65 -0.97 -16.07 -4.56
N GLU A 66 -2.03 -15.27 -4.69
CA GLU A 66 -2.06 -14.04 -5.49
C GLU A 66 -1.22 -12.94 -4.82
N ALA A 67 -1.33 -12.78 -3.50
CA ALA A 67 -0.48 -11.85 -2.75
C ALA A 67 1.01 -12.17 -2.92
N ARG A 68 1.39 -13.46 -2.92
CA ARG A 68 2.77 -13.89 -3.23
C ARG A 68 3.17 -13.57 -4.67
N GLN A 69 2.25 -13.69 -5.63
CA GLN A 69 2.54 -13.36 -7.02
C GLN A 69 2.72 -11.85 -7.21
N LEU A 70 1.84 -11.05 -6.61
CA LEU A 70 1.94 -9.59 -6.61
C LEU A 70 3.25 -9.13 -5.98
N MET A 71 3.63 -9.67 -4.82
CA MET A 71 4.91 -9.37 -4.17
C MET A 71 6.10 -9.65 -5.08
N ARG A 72 6.14 -10.82 -5.74
CA ARG A 72 7.24 -11.14 -6.68
C ARG A 72 7.33 -10.14 -7.82
N ARG A 73 6.19 -9.72 -8.37
CA ARG A 73 6.12 -8.72 -9.44
C ARG A 73 6.53 -7.33 -8.97
N ALA A 74 6.12 -6.94 -7.77
CA ALA A 74 6.50 -5.69 -7.15
C ALA A 74 8.01 -5.61 -6.92
N GLU A 75 8.60 -6.67 -6.37
CA GLU A 75 10.06 -6.77 -6.18
C GLU A 75 10.83 -6.77 -7.50
N GLU A 76 10.31 -7.45 -8.54
CA GLU A 76 10.89 -7.41 -9.89
C GLU A 76 10.85 -5.99 -10.47
N SER A 77 9.68 -5.35 -10.41
CA SER A 77 9.51 -3.98 -10.89
C SER A 77 10.31 -2.96 -10.09
N GLU A 78 10.54 -3.18 -8.80
CA GLU A 78 11.37 -2.32 -7.95
C GLU A 78 12.84 -2.41 -8.33
N ARG A 79 13.36 -3.62 -8.53
CA ARG A 79 14.73 -3.83 -9.01
C ARG A 79 15.00 -3.24 -10.39
N GLU A 80 14.00 -3.19 -11.25
CA GLU A 80 14.11 -2.63 -12.60
C GLU A 80 13.90 -1.11 -12.64
N ALA A 81 13.34 -0.52 -11.59
CA ALA A 81 12.98 0.88 -11.58
C ALA A 81 14.20 1.79 -11.44
N ILE A 82 14.21 2.87 -12.22
CA ILE A 82 15.22 3.93 -12.14
C ILE A 82 14.85 4.93 -11.03
N ASP A 83 13.56 5.22 -10.90
CA ASP A 83 13.03 6.18 -9.94
C ASP A 83 11.56 5.91 -9.58
N LEU A 84 11.03 6.70 -8.65
CA LEU A 84 9.62 6.67 -8.23
C LEU A 84 8.64 7.12 -9.33
N TYR A 85 9.12 7.78 -10.39
CA TYR A 85 8.25 8.29 -11.45
C TYR A 85 7.63 7.14 -12.25
N GLN A 86 8.36 6.04 -12.44
CA GLN A 86 7.82 4.83 -13.07
C GLN A 86 6.52 4.38 -12.40
N PHE A 87 6.51 4.19 -11.07
CA PHE A 87 5.32 3.76 -10.35
C PHE A 87 4.24 4.83 -10.29
N THR A 88 4.62 6.06 -9.94
CA THR A 88 3.65 7.14 -9.76
C THR A 88 2.99 7.55 -11.06
N SER A 89 3.65 7.38 -12.22
CA SER A 89 3.03 7.60 -13.54
C SER A 89 1.93 6.59 -13.84
N VAL A 90 2.15 5.30 -13.54
CA VAL A 90 1.13 4.25 -13.66
C VAL A 90 -0.06 4.57 -12.77
N LEU A 91 0.20 4.90 -11.51
CA LEU A 91 -0.84 5.23 -10.53
C LEU A 91 -1.63 6.48 -10.93
N LYS A 92 -0.99 7.55 -11.39
CA LYS A 92 -1.69 8.77 -11.85
C LYS A 92 -2.56 8.53 -13.07
N ARG A 93 -2.13 7.64 -13.97
CA ARG A 93 -2.86 7.31 -15.20
C ARG A 93 -4.07 6.43 -14.92
N THR A 94 -3.98 5.57 -13.91
CA THR A 94 -4.98 4.53 -13.61
C THR A 94 -5.94 4.91 -12.48
N LEU A 95 -5.53 5.78 -11.55
CA LEU A 95 -6.30 6.14 -10.36
C LEU A 95 -6.78 7.58 -10.40
N ASP A 96 -8.03 7.77 -9.95
CA ASP A 96 -8.58 9.07 -9.64
C ASP A 96 -8.02 9.63 -8.30
N GLU A 97 -8.50 10.79 -7.88
CA GLU A 97 -8.01 11.42 -6.64
C GLU A 97 -8.24 10.56 -5.39
N PRO A 98 -9.44 10.03 -5.11
CA PRO A 98 -9.66 9.03 -4.06
C PRO A 98 -8.68 7.85 -4.10
N GLY A 99 -8.42 7.27 -5.28
CA GLY A 99 -7.47 6.18 -5.43
C GLY A 99 -6.04 6.59 -5.07
N ARG A 100 -5.60 7.78 -5.50
CA ARG A 100 -4.27 8.32 -5.15
C ARG A 100 -4.14 8.61 -3.65
N LEU A 101 -5.20 9.10 -3.01
CA LEU A 101 -5.24 9.28 -1.56
C LEU A 101 -5.09 7.95 -0.82
N ALA A 102 -5.77 6.90 -1.28
CA ALA A 102 -5.69 5.57 -0.69
C ALA A 102 -4.28 4.96 -0.79
N VAL A 103 -3.54 5.21 -1.89
CA VAL A 103 -2.13 4.80 -2.00
C VAL A 103 -1.25 5.53 -0.99
N VAL A 104 -1.43 6.83 -0.80
CA VAL A 104 -0.66 7.60 0.18
C VAL A 104 -0.99 7.17 1.60
N GLU A 105 -2.25 6.86 1.88
CA GLU A 105 -2.68 6.29 3.16
C GLU A 105 -2.00 4.94 3.44
N LEU A 106 -2.00 4.05 2.44
CA LEU A 106 -1.34 2.74 2.53
C LEU A 106 0.17 2.85 2.83
N LEU A 107 0.85 3.83 2.21
CA LEU A 107 2.25 4.11 2.48
C LEU A 107 2.47 4.57 3.93
N TRP A 108 1.61 5.45 4.46
CA TRP A 108 1.68 5.86 5.86
C TRP A 108 1.40 4.71 6.82
N ASP A 109 0.44 3.83 6.53
CA ASP A 109 0.14 2.68 7.37
C ASP A 109 1.33 1.73 7.49
N VAL A 110 2.08 1.53 6.39
CA VAL A 110 3.29 0.70 6.42
C VAL A 110 4.43 1.40 7.16
N ALA A 111 4.66 2.69 6.90
CA ALA A 111 5.71 3.45 7.58
C ALA A 111 5.49 3.54 9.10
N TYR A 112 4.24 3.60 9.56
CA TYR A 112 3.90 3.62 10.98
C TYR A 112 3.60 2.23 11.57
N ALA A 113 3.87 1.14 10.84
CA ALA A 113 3.49 -0.20 11.29
C ALA A 113 4.19 -0.65 12.58
N ASP A 114 5.33 -0.03 12.93
CA ASP A 114 6.04 -0.23 14.21
C ASP A 114 5.84 0.94 15.19
N GLY A 115 4.86 1.80 14.95
CA GLY A 115 4.48 2.94 15.80
C GLY A 115 5.30 4.21 15.59
N HIS A 116 6.29 4.18 14.70
CA HIS A 116 7.07 5.33 14.27
C HIS A 116 7.55 5.12 12.84
N ALA A 117 7.60 6.19 12.06
CA ALA A 117 8.22 6.23 10.74
C ALA A 117 9.53 7.01 10.82
N ASP A 118 10.60 6.48 10.24
CA ASP A 118 11.89 7.17 10.22
C ASP A 118 11.97 8.27 9.14
N GLU A 119 13.08 9.02 9.12
CA GLU A 119 13.27 10.13 8.17
C GLU A 119 13.26 9.70 6.70
N LEU A 120 13.75 8.49 6.37
CA LEU A 120 13.80 7.96 5.01
C LEU A 120 12.40 7.52 4.55
N GLU A 121 11.67 6.82 5.42
CA GLU A 121 10.29 6.40 5.16
C GLU A 121 9.39 7.63 4.98
N GLU A 122 9.46 8.58 5.92
CA GLU A 122 8.73 9.84 5.82
C GLU A 122 9.05 10.53 4.48
N ASN A 123 10.33 10.73 4.16
CA ASN A 123 10.73 11.39 2.91
C ASN A 123 10.16 10.68 1.68
N THR A 124 10.16 9.34 1.68
CA THR A 124 9.60 8.52 0.61
C THR A 124 8.10 8.78 0.45
N VAL A 125 7.31 8.74 1.53
CA VAL A 125 5.87 9.04 1.46
C VAL A 125 5.63 10.49 1.03
N TRP A 126 6.42 11.45 1.52
CA TRP A 126 6.35 12.85 1.11
C TRP A 126 6.56 12.99 -0.41
N ARG A 127 7.58 12.33 -0.96
CA ARG A 127 7.93 12.40 -2.38
C ARG A 127 6.88 11.73 -3.26
N VAL A 128 6.39 10.55 -2.86
CA VAL A 128 5.35 9.83 -3.60
C VAL A 128 4.06 10.64 -3.65
N ALA A 129 3.62 11.20 -2.51
CA ALA A 129 2.41 12.01 -2.46
C ALA A 129 2.49 13.25 -3.36
N GLU A 130 3.65 13.92 -3.40
CA GLU A 130 3.89 15.04 -4.31
C GLU A 130 3.75 14.60 -5.78
N LEU A 131 4.40 13.49 -6.16
CA LEU A 131 4.34 12.97 -7.52
C LEU A 131 2.91 12.60 -7.92
N LEU A 132 2.14 11.98 -7.01
CA LEU A 132 0.73 11.66 -7.19
C LEU A 132 -0.20 12.89 -7.21
N GLY A 133 0.33 14.10 -6.92
CA GLY A 133 -0.46 15.32 -6.88
C GLY A 133 -1.43 15.37 -5.70
N VAL A 134 -1.11 14.70 -4.60
CA VAL A 134 -1.89 14.77 -3.34
C VAL A 134 -1.52 16.05 -2.61
N SER A 135 -2.54 16.78 -2.14
CA SER A 135 -2.32 18.07 -1.49
C SER A 135 -1.54 17.91 -0.17
N THR A 136 -0.76 18.93 0.20
CA THR A 136 -0.08 18.95 1.52
C THR A 136 -1.06 18.81 2.67
N ARG A 137 -2.28 19.35 2.55
CA ARG A 137 -3.33 19.22 3.56
C ARG A 137 -3.71 17.75 3.75
N ASP A 138 -4.02 17.05 2.66
CA ASP A 138 -4.49 15.67 2.74
C ASP A 138 -3.38 14.73 3.23
N ARG A 139 -2.15 14.94 2.75
CA ARG A 139 -0.97 14.21 3.26
C ARG A 139 -0.80 14.37 4.78
N MET A 140 -0.97 15.59 5.32
CA MET A 140 -0.89 15.82 6.76
C MET A 140 -2.04 15.17 7.54
N LEU A 141 -3.24 15.09 6.95
CA LEU A 141 -4.37 14.40 7.56
C LEU A 141 -4.13 12.89 7.61
N LEU A 142 -3.63 12.30 6.52
CA LEU A 142 -3.29 10.89 6.44
C LEU A 142 -2.16 10.51 7.40
N LYS A 143 -1.09 11.32 7.48
CA LYS A 143 0.00 11.12 8.46
C LYS A 143 -0.54 11.07 9.90
N ARG A 144 -1.34 12.06 10.29
CA ARG A 144 -1.94 12.12 11.64
C ARG A 144 -2.88 10.94 11.94
N LYS A 145 -3.52 10.40 10.90
CA LYS A 145 -4.35 9.20 11.05
C LYS A 145 -3.46 7.99 11.36
N ALA A 146 -2.43 7.75 10.55
CA ALA A 146 -1.48 6.66 10.75
C ALA A 146 -0.72 6.77 12.09
N GLU A 147 -0.32 7.98 12.51
CA GLU A 147 0.30 8.21 13.83
C GLU A 147 -0.59 7.77 15.00
N ARG A 148 -1.91 7.90 14.87
CA ARG A 148 -2.88 7.50 15.91
C ARG A 148 -3.16 6.00 15.89
N GLU A 149 -3.22 5.41 14.70
CA GLU A 149 -3.55 4.00 14.49
C GLU A 149 -2.32 3.09 14.68
N GLY A 150 -1.13 3.55 14.30
CA GLY A 150 0.14 2.82 14.46
C GLY A 150 0.63 2.70 15.91
N ALA A 151 0.01 3.41 16.86
CA ALA A 151 0.29 3.29 18.29
C ALA A 151 -0.35 2.04 18.93
N GLU A 152 -1.27 1.36 18.23
CA GLU A 152 -1.79 0.07 18.66
C GLU A 152 -1.08 -1.05 17.88
N PRO A 153 -0.53 -2.08 18.55
CA PRO A 153 -0.11 -3.27 17.84
C PRO A 153 -1.31 -3.79 17.06
N ILE A 154 -1.11 -4.25 15.83
CA ILE A 154 -2.12 -5.04 15.10
C ILE A 154 -2.32 -6.34 15.88
N SER A 155 -3.09 -6.28 16.96
CA SER A 155 -3.48 -7.40 17.79
C SER A 155 -4.85 -7.85 17.31
N GLY A 156 -4.91 -9.10 16.83
CA GLY A 156 -6.15 -9.71 16.37
C GLY A 156 -6.47 -9.47 14.89
N ASN A 157 -7.28 -10.38 14.35
CA ASN A 157 -8.06 -10.15 13.16
C ASN A 157 -9.07 -9.03 13.48
N PRO A 158 -9.08 -7.87 12.79
CA PRO A 158 -10.05 -6.79 13.06
C PRO A 158 -11.51 -7.19 12.76
N TRP A 159 -11.72 -8.38 12.21
CA TRP A 159 -12.99 -8.93 11.77
C TRP A 159 -13.49 -10.11 12.63
N GLU A 160 -12.71 -10.57 13.61
CA GLU A 160 -13.18 -11.53 14.62
C GLU A 160 -13.60 -10.76 15.88
N ASP A 161 -14.86 -10.35 15.89
CA ASP A 161 -15.58 -10.19 17.14
C ASP A 161 -15.83 -11.63 17.64
N GLU A 162 -15.09 -12.11 18.65
CA GLU A 162 -15.55 -13.23 19.47
C GLU A 162 -16.74 -12.76 20.32
N GLY A 163 -17.81 -12.36 19.65
CA GLY A 163 -19.15 -12.19 20.18
C GLY A 163 -19.90 -13.52 20.08
N SER A 164 -19.38 -14.58 20.71
CA SER A 164 -20.16 -15.78 21.00
C SER A 164 -19.67 -16.48 22.26
N GLY A 165 -20.31 -16.16 23.38
CA GLY A 165 -20.17 -16.79 24.69
C GLY A 165 -19.98 -15.70 25.75
N ILE A 166 -20.95 -15.36 26.60
CA ILE A 166 -22.05 -16.11 27.23
C ILE A 166 -23.27 -15.20 27.33
#